data_AF-A0A7S1I9D1-F1
#
_entry.id   AF-A0A7S1I9D1-F1
#
_cell.length_a   1.000
_cell.length_b   1.000
_cell.length_c   1.000
_cell.angle_alpha   90.00
_cell.angle_beta   90.00
_cell.angle_gamma   90.00
#
_symmetry.space_group_name_H-M   'P 1'
#
loop_
_entity.id
_entity.type
_entity.pdbx_description
1 polymer ?
#
loop_
_entity_poly.entity_id
_entity_poly.type
_entity_poly.pdbx_seq_one_letter_code
_entity_poly.pdbx_strand_id
1 'polypeptide(L)'
;NIEANPDSIANPIGKTWRSQYKPLRLYRPTKMDTEYLLFVPVGRATHAYALDRRAYFYDLGSTFYSHVDGCNECLSQFIHKYEVISGVEFDEVYCWEKKQYSPELYWKRVPEKMAAKIHFYNTATSADLRSPMSALRMILRVAHPDDFVVFKLDIDNNDVEVRIVRTILDSPALIARIDELYWEHHVKGSPTQW
;
A
#
# COMPACT_ATOMS: atom_id res chain seq x y z
N ASN A 1 -21.92 64.72 8.16
CA ASN A 1 -22.39 63.38 8.57
C ASN A 1 -22.67 62.56 7.34
N ILE A 2 -22.00 61.41 7.28
CA ILE A 2 -22.09 60.32 6.27
C ILE A 2 -21.31 60.60 4.98
N GLU A 3 -20.04 60.16 4.98
CA GLU A 3 -19.27 59.86 3.77
C GLU A 3 -19.81 58.58 3.13
N ALA A 4 -19.97 58.62 1.81
CA ALA A 4 -20.38 57.50 0.99
C ALA A 4 -19.21 56.54 0.73
N ASN A 5 -19.45 55.25 1.00
CA ASN A 5 -18.60 54.12 0.68
C ASN A 5 -18.66 53.81 -0.82
N PRO A 6 -17.54 53.88 -1.57
CA PRO A 6 -17.46 53.32 -2.90
C PRO A 6 -16.95 51.88 -2.82
N ASP A 7 -17.87 50.93 -2.93
CA ASP A 7 -17.53 49.64 -3.52
C ASP A 7 -16.96 49.90 -4.92
N SER A 8 -15.64 49.87 -5.07
CA SER A 8 -15.05 49.52 -6.35
C SER A 8 -13.66 48.88 -6.19
N ILE A 9 -13.69 47.56 -6.31
CA ILE A 9 -12.71 46.75 -7.05
C ILE A 9 -11.57 46.13 -6.23
N ALA A 10 -11.70 44.79 -6.10
CA ALA A 10 -10.68 43.75 -6.19
C ALA A 10 -10.09 43.09 -4.91
N ASN A 11 -10.34 41.77 -4.89
CA ASN A 11 -9.45 40.66 -4.53
C ASN A 11 -9.44 40.15 -3.06
N PRO A 12 -10.07 39.00 -2.77
CA PRO A 12 -10.06 38.39 -1.44
C PRO A 12 -8.85 37.45 -1.31
N ILE A 13 -7.64 38.01 -1.12
CA ILE A 13 -6.49 37.21 -0.69
C ILE A 13 -5.94 37.85 0.58
N GLY A 14 -6.36 37.32 1.73
CA GLY A 14 -5.91 37.88 3.00
C GLY A 14 -6.58 37.28 4.23
N LYS A 15 -6.60 35.95 4.38
CA LYS A 15 -6.72 35.33 5.70
C LYS A 15 -5.75 34.15 5.82
N THR A 16 -4.88 34.28 6.81
CA THR A 16 -3.80 33.39 7.21
C THR A 16 -4.30 31.99 7.58
N TRP A 17 -3.83 30.96 6.87
CA TRP A 17 -4.15 29.53 7.04
C TRP A 17 -3.57 28.87 8.32
N ARG A 18 -3.30 29.63 9.39
CA ARG A 18 -2.52 29.13 10.54
C ARG A 18 -3.33 28.60 11.74
N SER A 19 -4.65 28.46 11.68
CA SER A 19 -5.45 28.10 12.88
C SER A 19 -6.29 26.82 12.82
N GLN A 20 -6.13 25.94 11.82
CA GLN A 20 -6.91 24.68 11.78
C GLN A 20 -6.11 23.38 11.94
N TYR A 21 -4.80 23.45 12.14
CA TYR A 21 -4.03 22.24 12.47
C TYR A 21 -4.14 21.95 13.98
N LYS A 22 -5.11 21.12 14.34
CA LYS A 22 -4.95 20.27 15.53
C LYS A 22 -3.77 19.35 15.26
N PRO A 23 -2.78 19.22 16.17
CA PRO A 23 -1.73 18.21 15.99
C PRO A 23 -2.41 16.85 15.89
N LEU A 24 -2.30 16.22 14.73
CA LEU A 24 -2.80 14.88 14.51
C LEU A 24 -2.06 13.97 15.50
N ARG A 25 -2.83 13.37 16.40
CA ARG A 25 -2.36 12.29 17.26
C ARG A 25 -1.65 11.28 16.36
N LEU A 26 -0.41 10.92 16.71
CA LEU A 26 0.25 9.70 16.25
C LEU A 26 -0.83 8.61 16.15
N TYR A 27 -1.05 8.11 14.92
CA TYR A 27 -2.06 7.10 14.66
C TYR A 27 -1.73 5.92 15.59
N ARG A 28 -2.58 5.68 16.59
CA ARG A 28 -2.44 4.50 17.45
C ARG A 28 -2.65 3.29 16.53
N PRO A 29 -1.79 2.26 16.61
CA PRO A 29 -1.98 1.05 15.81
C PRO A 29 -3.39 0.51 16.08
N THR A 30 -4.28 0.68 15.12
CA THR A 30 -5.56 -0.01 15.14
C THR A 30 -5.25 -1.44 14.78
N LYS A 31 -5.34 -2.31 15.80
CA LYS A 31 -5.21 -3.76 15.73
C LYS A 31 -6.05 -4.28 14.55
N MET A 32 -5.43 -4.57 13.42
CA MET A 32 -5.88 -5.70 12.60
C MET A 32 -5.39 -6.93 13.35
N ASP A 33 -6.27 -7.89 13.61
CA ASP A 33 -6.08 -8.98 14.57
C ASP A 33 -5.07 -10.07 14.15
N THR A 34 -4.08 -9.71 13.33
CA THR A 34 -2.96 -10.55 12.91
C THR A 34 -1.70 -9.68 12.77
N GLU A 35 -0.53 -10.24 13.09
CA GLU A 35 0.67 -9.52 13.54
C GLU A 35 1.44 -8.79 12.42
N TYR A 36 0.81 -7.81 11.77
CA TYR A 36 1.47 -6.96 10.78
C TYR A 36 2.14 -5.75 11.43
N LEU A 37 3.41 -5.54 11.11
CA LEU A 37 4.07 -4.26 11.34
C LEU A 37 3.75 -3.34 10.16
N LEU A 38 2.95 -2.30 10.43
CA LEU A 38 2.72 -1.21 9.48
C LEU A 38 3.83 -0.17 9.62
N PHE A 39 4.64 -0.02 8.58
CA PHE A 39 5.57 1.10 8.46
C PHE A 39 4.98 2.15 7.54
N VAL A 40 4.75 3.33 8.10
CA VAL A 40 4.36 4.52 7.37
C VAL A 40 5.57 5.46 7.36
N PRO A 41 6.20 5.75 6.20
CA PRO A 41 7.25 6.75 6.14
C PRO A 41 6.71 8.09 6.64
N VAL A 42 7.46 8.70 7.56
CA VAL A 42 7.07 9.95 8.21
C VAL A 42 7.02 11.05 7.14
N GLY A 43 5.80 11.50 6.78
CA GLY A 43 5.60 12.74 6.00
C GLY A 43 4.63 12.69 4.82
N ARG A 44 4.09 11.53 4.41
CA ARG A 44 3.22 11.43 3.20
C ARG A 44 1.85 10.81 3.39
N ALA A 45 1.64 9.98 4.41
CA ALA A 45 0.43 9.17 4.49
C ALA A 45 -0.73 9.91 5.13
N THR A 46 -1.56 10.52 4.29
CA THR A 46 -3.00 10.45 4.51
C THR A 46 -3.60 9.82 3.27
N HIS A 47 -4.63 8.98 3.40
CA HIS A 47 -5.31 8.42 2.23
C HIS A 47 -5.88 9.48 1.28
N ALA A 48 -6.14 10.70 1.78
CA ALA A 48 -6.46 11.86 0.95
C ALA A 48 -5.35 12.21 -0.06
N TYR A 49 -4.10 11.89 0.25
CA TYR A 49 -2.97 12.06 -0.65
C TYR A 49 -3.08 11.17 -1.90
N ALA A 50 -3.73 10.00 -1.79
CA ALA A 50 -3.83 9.01 -2.85
C ALA A 50 -4.94 9.27 -3.88
N LEU A 51 -5.94 10.10 -3.57
CA LEU A 51 -7.17 10.22 -4.37
C LEU A 51 -6.96 10.82 -5.78
N ASP A 52 -5.92 11.64 -5.97
CA ASP A 52 -5.60 12.29 -7.26
C ASP A 52 -4.32 11.72 -7.91
N ARG A 53 -3.87 10.55 -7.48
CA ARG A 53 -2.61 9.91 -7.91
C ARG A 53 -2.88 8.51 -8.44
N ARG A 54 -1.90 7.96 -9.18
CA ARG A 54 -1.94 6.53 -9.45
C ARG A 54 -1.69 5.75 -8.17
N ALA A 55 -2.49 4.72 -7.96
CA ALA A 55 -2.41 3.87 -6.78
C ALA A 55 -2.00 2.44 -7.18
N TYR A 56 -0.97 1.94 -6.53
CA TYR A 56 -0.41 0.61 -6.76
C TYR A 56 -0.46 -0.23 -5.49
N PHE A 57 -0.85 -1.50 -5.65
CA PHE A 57 -0.73 -2.49 -4.59
C PHE A 57 0.21 -3.62 -5.02
N TYR A 58 1.24 -3.86 -4.23
CA TYR A 58 2.18 -4.98 -4.41
C TYR A 58 1.94 -5.99 -3.30
N ASP A 59 1.50 -7.19 -3.64
CA ASP A 59 1.16 -8.27 -2.71
C ASP A 59 2.07 -9.48 -2.94
N LEU A 60 3.01 -9.70 -2.01
CA LEU A 60 3.91 -10.85 -2.03
C LEU A 60 3.33 -11.90 -1.09
N GLY A 61 3.03 -13.09 -1.65
CA GLY A 61 2.26 -14.15 -1.00
C GLY A 61 0.76 -14.02 -1.18
N SER A 62 0.33 -13.56 -2.37
CA SER A 62 -1.04 -13.12 -2.60
C SER A 62 -2.10 -14.22 -2.53
N THR A 63 -1.71 -15.50 -2.64
CA THR A 63 -2.62 -16.64 -2.72
C THR A 63 -3.71 -16.48 -3.80
N PHE A 64 -5.00 -16.52 -3.46
CA PHE A 64 -6.13 -16.26 -4.36
C PHE A 64 -6.76 -14.89 -4.09
N TYR A 65 -7.37 -14.30 -5.13
CA TYR A 65 -8.14 -13.06 -4.99
C TYR A 65 -9.26 -13.15 -3.95
N SER A 66 -10.11 -14.16 -4.09
CA SER A 66 -11.25 -14.41 -3.21
C SER A 66 -11.15 -15.79 -2.55
N HIS A 67 -11.81 -15.91 -1.40
CA HIS A 67 -11.73 -17.03 -0.47
C HIS A 67 -11.89 -18.42 -1.10
N VAL A 68 -11.13 -19.36 -0.54
CA VAL A 68 -11.64 -20.67 -0.13
C VAL A 68 -11.46 -20.69 1.40
N ASP A 69 -12.57 -20.71 2.15
CA ASP A 69 -12.63 -20.89 3.62
C ASP A 69 -11.86 -19.89 4.52
N GLY A 70 -12.50 -18.78 4.91
CA GLY A 70 -12.17 -18.06 6.16
C GLY A 70 -10.86 -17.26 6.24
N CYS A 71 -10.17 -17.04 5.12
CA CYS A 71 -8.93 -16.25 5.04
C CYS A 71 -9.12 -14.74 5.36
N ASN A 72 -8.51 -14.25 6.44
CA ASN A 72 -8.64 -12.85 6.89
C ASN A 72 -7.63 -11.88 6.25
N GLU A 73 -6.85 -12.34 5.27
CA GLU A 73 -5.68 -11.63 4.72
C GLU A 73 -5.55 -11.72 3.19
N CYS A 74 -6.60 -12.17 2.52
CA CYS A 74 -6.57 -12.34 1.07
C CYS A 74 -6.63 -10.98 0.35
N LEU A 75 -6.12 -10.96 -0.88
CA LEU A 75 -6.02 -9.77 -1.74
C LEU A 75 -7.30 -8.92 -1.77
N SER A 76 -8.47 -9.56 -1.89
CA SER A 76 -9.77 -8.85 -1.90
C SER A 76 -10.06 -8.05 -0.63
N GLN A 77 -9.59 -8.49 0.54
CA GLN A 77 -9.83 -7.76 1.79
C GLN A 77 -8.97 -6.50 1.91
N PHE A 78 -7.72 -6.55 1.46
CA PHE A 78 -6.89 -5.34 1.38
C PHE A 78 -7.49 -4.34 0.40
N ILE A 79 -7.82 -4.78 -0.83
CA ILE A 79 -8.47 -3.92 -1.82
C ILE A 79 -9.76 -3.30 -1.28
N HIS A 80 -10.63 -4.11 -0.67
CA HIS A 80 -11.88 -3.62 -0.11
C HIS A 80 -11.69 -2.62 1.03
N LYS A 81 -10.69 -2.82 1.90
CA LYS A 81 -10.37 -1.88 2.99
C LYS A 81 -9.96 -0.52 2.43
N TYR A 82 -9.08 -0.48 1.44
CA TYR A 82 -8.69 0.79 0.80
C TYR A 82 -9.85 1.44 0.06
N GLU A 83 -10.67 0.67 -0.67
CA GLU A 83 -11.84 1.19 -1.39
C GLU A 83 -12.85 1.81 -0.41
N VAL A 84 -13.19 1.12 0.68
CA VAL A 84 -14.27 1.55 1.60
C VAL A 84 -13.81 2.53 2.67
N ILE A 85 -12.66 2.31 3.30
CA ILE A 85 -12.21 3.12 4.45
C ILE A 85 -11.53 4.40 3.96
N SER A 86 -10.82 4.28 2.84
CA SER A 86 -9.88 5.29 2.38
C SER A 86 -10.32 5.98 1.09
N GLY A 87 -11.32 5.42 0.38
CA GLY A 87 -11.74 5.88 -0.95
C GLY A 87 -10.71 5.63 -2.04
N VAL A 88 -9.67 4.82 -1.76
CA VAL A 88 -8.56 4.56 -2.68
C VAL A 88 -8.91 3.34 -3.52
N GLU A 89 -9.03 3.56 -4.83
CA GLU A 89 -9.08 2.47 -5.80
C GLU A 89 -7.68 2.28 -6.41
N PHE A 90 -7.13 1.08 -6.31
CA PHE A 90 -5.89 0.76 -7.00
C PHE A 90 -6.10 0.74 -8.52
N ASP A 91 -5.17 1.34 -9.24
CA ASP A 91 -5.08 1.27 -10.70
C ASP A 91 -4.52 -0.08 -11.14
N GLU A 92 -3.47 -0.53 -10.45
CA GLU A 92 -2.76 -1.77 -10.76
C GLU A 92 -2.41 -2.52 -9.47
N VAL A 93 -2.56 -3.84 -9.51
CA VAL A 93 -2.33 -4.75 -8.39
C VAL A 93 -1.37 -5.86 -8.84
N TYR A 94 -0.15 -5.85 -8.33
CA TYR A 94 0.89 -6.82 -8.68
C TYR A 94 1.03 -7.88 -7.61
N CYS A 95 0.80 -9.14 -7.99
CA CYS A 95 0.66 -10.25 -7.05
C CYS A 95 1.74 -11.30 -7.33
N TRP A 96 2.51 -11.71 -6.32
CA TRP A 96 3.45 -12.83 -6.41
C TRP A 96 3.00 -14.00 -5.55
N GLU A 97 3.07 -15.20 -6.12
CA GLU A 97 2.75 -16.43 -5.40
C GLU A 97 3.64 -17.58 -5.87
N LYS A 98 4.37 -18.19 -4.92
CA LYS A 98 5.26 -19.34 -5.18
C LYS A 98 4.47 -20.61 -5.45
N LYS A 99 3.37 -20.84 -4.74
CA LYS A 99 2.51 -22.01 -4.90
C LYS A 99 1.87 -21.99 -6.28
N GLN A 100 2.10 -23.05 -7.05
CA GLN A 100 1.53 -23.15 -8.39
C GLN A 100 0.01 -23.32 -8.34
N TYR A 101 -0.68 -22.48 -9.11
CA TYR A 101 -2.13 -22.51 -9.31
C TYR A 101 -2.45 -22.72 -10.78
N SER A 102 -3.59 -23.36 -11.06
CA SER A 102 -4.14 -23.36 -12.41
C SER A 102 -4.58 -21.92 -12.76
N PRO A 103 -4.16 -21.36 -13.90
CA PRO A 103 -4.62 -20.05 -14.35
C PRO A 103 -6.16 -19.98 -14.42
N GLU A 104 -6.82 -21.03 -14.90
CA GLU A 104 -8.28 -21.10 -14.98
C GLU A 104 -8.92 -20.96 -13.59
N LEU A 105 -8.40 -21.70 -12.59
CA LEU A 105 -8.94 -21.66 -11.24
C LEU A 105 -8.67 -20.31 -10.55
N TYR A 106 -7.53 -19.69 -10.82
CA TYR A 106 -7.19 -18.38 -10.28
C TYR A 106 -8.12 -17.30 -10.85
N TRP A 107 -8.17 -17.18 -12.18
CA TRP A 107 -8.90 -16.10 -12.84
C TRP A 107 -10.42 -16.23 -12.72
N LYS A 108 -10.97 -17.46 -12.60
CA LYS A 108 -12.40 -17.67 -12.31
C LYS A 108 -12.87 -17.00 -11.01
N ARG A 109 -11.95 -16.71 -10.08
CA ARG A 109 -12.23 -16.11 -8.76
C ARG A 109 -11.99 -14.61 -8.71
N VAL A 110 -11.47 -14.03 -9.79
CA VAL A 110 -11.22 -12.59 -9.91
C VAL A 110 -12.48 -11.94 -10.50
N PRO A 111 -13.12 -10.97 -9.82
CA PRO A 111 -14.21 -10.19 -10.38
C PRO A 111 -13.78 -9.47 -11.64
N GLU A 112 -14.70 -9.32 -12.59
CA GLU A 112 -14.43 -8.69 -13.89
C GLU A 112 -13.78 -7.30 -13.75
N LYS A 113 -14.25 -6.48 -12.78
CA LYS A 113 -13.68 -5.14 -12.50
C LYS A 113 -12.19 -5.14 -12.14
N MET A 114 -11.70 -6.27 -11.62
CA MET A 114 -10.32 -6.43 -11.17
C MET A 114 -9.44 -7.20 -12.16
N ALA A 115 -10.03 -7.95 -13.10
CA ALA A 115 -9.28 -8.79 -14.01
C ALA A 115 -8.27 -7.99 -14.85
N ALA A 116 -8.64 -6.77 -15.26
CA ALA A 116 -7.75 -5.88 -16.02
C ALA A 116 -6.69 -5.17 -15.17
N LYS A 117 -6.89 -5.08 -13.85
CA LYS A 117 -6.00 -4.38 -12.91
C LYS A 117 -4.97 -5.30 -12.25
N ILE A 118 -5.22 -6.62 -12.26
CA ILE A 118 -4.36 -7.59 -11.57
C ILE A 118 -3.30 -8.13 -12.52
N HIS A 119 -2.06 -8.11 -12.03
CA HIS A 119 -0.90 -8.74 -12.65
C HIS A 119 -0.47 -9.89 -11.76
N PHE A 120 -0.81 -11.12 -12.14
CA PHE A 120 -0.50 -12.30 -11.33
C PHE A 120 0.78 -12.99 -11.82
N TYR A 121 1.82 -12.96 -10.99
CA TYR A 121 3.07 -13.69 -11.19
C TYR A 121 3.04 -14.96 -10.34
N ASN A 122 2.73 -16.09 -10.95
CA ASN A 122 2.72 -17.38 -10.26
C ASN A 122 4.13 -17.96 -10.07
N THR A 123 5.00 -17.16 -9.48
CA THR A 123 6.37 -17.49 -9.13
C THR A 123 6.76 -16.78 -7.83
N ALA A 124 7.79 -17.28 -7.16
CA ALA A 124 8.37 -16.60 -6.02
C ALA A 124 9.01 -15.27 -6.45
N THR A 125 8.85 -14.23 -5.62
CA THR A 125 9.62 -12.99 -5.80
C THR A 125 11.10 -13.20 -5.44
N SER A 126 11.96 -12.32 -5.94
CA SER A 126 13.39 -12.31 -5.62
C SER A 126 13.78 -11.11 -4.77
N ALA A 127 14.58 -11.36 -3.72
CA ALA A 127 15.25 -10.31 -2.95
C ALA A 127 16.46 -9.69 -3.67
N ASP A 128 16.89 -10.19 -4.84
CA ASP A 128 17.95 -9.55 -5.64
C ASP A 128 17.34 -8.50 -6.59
N LEU A 129 17.68 -7.22 -6.40
CA LEU A 129 17.23 -6.10 -7.24
C LEU A 129 17.62 -6.22 -8.72
N ARG A 130 18.59 -7.08 -9.07
CA ARG A 130 18.96 -7.35 -10.47
C ARG A 130 18.01 -8.35 -11.12
N SER A 131 17.33 -9.17 -10.32
CA SER A 131 16.41 -10.19 -10.81
C SER A 131 15.19 -9.55 -11.49
N PRO A 132 14.77 -10.03 -12.68
CA PRO A 132 13.54 -9.55 -13.29
C PRO A 132 12.30 -9.87 -12.46
N MET A 133 12.37 -10.85 -11.57
CA MET A 133 11.25 -11.28 -10.70
C MET A 133 11.22 -10.56 -9.35
N SER A 134 12.08 -9.55 -9.14
CA SER A 134 12.06 -8.74 -7.91
C SER A 134 10.92 -7.72 -7.96
N ALA A 135 10.02 -7.77 -6.98
CA ALA A 135 8.96 -6.77 -6.83
C ALA A 135 9.54 -5.37 -6.55
N LEU A 136 10.62 -5.28 -5.77
CA LEU A 136 11.30 -4.01 -5.50
C LEU A 136 11.88 -3.39 -6.78
N ARG A 137 12.46 -4.21 -7.66
CA ARG A 137 12.91 -3.74 -8.99
C ARG A 137 11.73 -3.24 -9.83
N MET A 138 10.56 -3.87 -9.71
CA MET A 138 9.36 -3.45 -10.42
C MET A 138 8.88 -2.08 -9.93
N ILE A 139 8.83 -1.86 -8.61
CA ILE A 139 8.47 -0.57 -8.01
C ILE A 139 9.39 0.54 -8.52
N LEU A 140 10.71 0.31 -8.53
CA LEU A 140 11.68 1.30 -9.05
C LEU A 140 11.50 1.64 -10.54
N ARG A 141 10.85 0.76 -11.31
CA ARG A 141 10.63 0.94 -12.76
C ARG A 141 9.25 1.49 -13.11
N VAL A 142 8.24 1.12 -12.33
CA VAL A 142 6.83 1.41 -12.63
C VAL A 142 6.34 2.61 -11.82
N ALA A 143 6.64 2.65 -10.52
CA ALA A 143 6.14 3.69 -9.63
C ALA A 143 7.03 4.94 -9.69
N HIS A 144 6.37 6.09 -9.81
CA HIS A 144 6.92 7.40 -9.57
C HIS A 144 6.87 7.73 -8.07
N PRO A 145 7.81 8.56 -7.54
CA PRO A 145 7.70 9.08 -6.17
C PRO A 145 6.43 9.90 -5.88
N ASP A 146 5.59 10.17 -6.89
CA ASP A 146 4.30 10.83 -6.72
C ASP A 146 3.12 9.89 -6.79
N ASP A 147 3.33 8.59 -6.98
CA ASP A 147 2.25 7.62 -6.90
C ASP A 147 1.99 7.24 -5.44
N PHE A 148 0.83 6.63 -5.17
CA PHE A 148 0.54 6.01 -3.90
C PHE A 148 0.85 4.52 -3.98
N VAL A 149 1.75 4.02 -3.15
CA VAL A 149 2.16 2.60 -3.21
C VAL A 149 2.00 1.92 -1.87
N VAL A 150 1.25 0.83 -1.89
CA VAL A 150 1.11 -0.11 -0.79
C VAL A 150 1.91 -1.36 -1.10
N PHE A 151 2.72 -1.82 -0.15
CA PHE A 151 3.54 -3.01 -0.27
C PHE A 151 3.22 -3.98 0.87
N LYS A 152 2.62 -5.13 0.56
CA LYS A 152 2.43 -6.25 1.49
C LYS A 152 3.51 -7.31 1.26
N LEU A 153 4.15 -7.70 2.35
CA LEU A 153 5.16 -8.76 2.44
C LEU A 153 4.71 -9.80 3.46
N ASP A 154 4.31 -10.95 2.95
CA ASP A 154 3.91 -12.10 3.75
C ASP A 154 4.18 -13.35 2.91
N ILE A 155 5.41 -13.83 2.96
CA ILE A 155 5.87 -15.02 2.25
C ILE A 155 6.48 -15.98 3.25
N ASP A 156 6.25 -17.28 3.08
CA ASP A 156 6.75 -18.34 3.99
C ASP A 156 8.29 -18.54 3.91
N ASN A 157 9.08 -17.47 3.94
CA ASN A 157 10.53 -17.45 3.88
C ASN A 157 11.13 -16.21 4.55
N ASN A 158 11.28 -16.28 5.87
CA ASN A 158 11.81 -15.21 6.72
C ASN A 158 13.15 -14.62 6.22
N ASP A 159 14.10 -15.46 5.77
CA ASP A 159 15.39 -14.97 5.25
C ASP A 159 15.23 -14.06 4.02
N VAL A 160 14.26 -14.37 3.15
CA VAL A 160 13.95 -13.54 1.97
C VAL A 160 13.22 -12.27 2.41
N GLU A 161 12.27 -12.36 3.33
CA GLU A 161 11.55 -11.21 3.84
C GLU A 161 12.47 -10.17 4.51
N VAL A 162 13.31 -10.62 5.44
CA VAL A 162 14.27 -9.76 6.14
C VAL A 162 15.19 -9.06 5.13
N ARG A 163 15.62 -9.77 4.08
CA ARG A 163 16.43 -9.17 3.01
C ARG A 163 15.65 -8.13 2.20
N ILE A 164 14.38 -8.37 1.90
CA ILE A 164 13.52 -7.39 1.21
C ILE A 164 13.36 -6.13 2.07
N VAL A 165 13.04 -6.28 3.36
CA VAL A 165 12.87 -5.15 4.28
C VAL A 165 14.16 -4.36 4.43
N ARG A 166 15.31 -5.03 4.64
CA ARG A 166 16.61 -4.35 4.67
C ARG A 166 16.88 -3.59 3.38
N THR A 167 16.59 -4.20 2.23
CA THR A 167 16.78 -3.53 0.93
C THR A 167 15.90 -2.29 0.79
N ILE A 168 14.67 -2.29 1.31
CA ILE A 168 13.81 -1.10 1.35
C ILE A 168 14.46 -0.02 2.23
N LEU A 169 14.84 -0.38 3.47
CA LEU A 169 15.41 0.56 4.45
C LEU A 169 16.75 1.16 4.01
N ASP A 170 17.56 0.41 3.26
CA ASP A 170 18.86 0.87 2.76
C ASP A 170 18.75 1.64 1.44
N SER A 171 17.55 1.77 0.86
CA SER A 171 17.33 2.39 -0.45
C SER A 171 16.43 3.63 -0.34
N PRO A 172 17.01 4.85 -0.37
CA PRO A 172 16.24 6.09 -0.41
C PRO A 172 15.24 6.14 -1.56
N ALA A 173 15.57 5.52 -2.69
CA ALA A 173 14.71 5.47 -3.86
C ALA A 173 13.46 4.60 -3.66
N LEU A 174 13.54 3.53 -2.86
CA LEU A 174 12.39 2.70 -2.48
C LEU A 174 11.58 3.38 -1.36
N ILE A 175 12.25 3.95 -0.35
CA ILE A 175 11.59 4.72 0.71
C ILE A 175 10.76 5.88 0.14
N ALA A 176 11.27 6.55 -0.90
CA ALA A 176 10.54 7.63 -1.57
C ALA A 176 9.35 7.17 -2.44
N ARG A 177 9.18 5.86 -2.65
CA ARG A 177 8.15 5.29 -3.52
C ARG A 177 7.14 4.42 -2.79
N ILE A 178 7.45 3.89 -1.60
CA ILE A 178 6.55 3.01 -0.84
C ILE A 178 5.94 3.85 0.29
N ASP A 179 4.64 4.09 0.25
CA ASP A 179 3.92 4.88 1.26
C ASP A 179 3.45 4.04 2.43
N GLU A 180 3.12 2.76 2.20
CA GLU A 180 2.71 1.85 3.26
C GLU A 180 3.37 0.48 3.05
N LEU A 181 4.03 -0.02 4.09
CA LEU A 181 4.61 -1.36 4.14
C LEU A 181 3.90 -2.18 5.22
N TYR A 182 3.26 -3.28 4.81
CA TYR A 182 2.73 -4.32 5.67
C TYR A 182 3.69 -5.50 5.65
N TRP A 183 4.23 -5.87 6.81
CA TRP A 183 5.10 -7.04 6.93
C TRP A 183 4.60 -7.93 8.06
N GLU A 184 4.20 -9.16 7.72
CA GLU A 184 3.95 -10.21 8.70
C GLU A 184 5.28 -10.85 9.05
N HIS A 185 5.85 -10.49 10.20
CA HIS A 185 7.10 -11.11 10.60
C HIS A 185 6.79 -12.52 11.10
N HIS A 186 6.98 -13.55 10.28
CA HIS A 186 6.91 -14.95 10.71
C HIS A 186 8.04 -15.26 11.72
N VAL A 187 7.87 -14.85 12.98
CA VAL A 187 8.75 -15.27 14.07
C VAL A 187 8.44 -16.74 14.32
N LYS A 188 9.43 -17.64 14.17
CA LYS A 188 9.32 -18.98 14.74
C LYS A 188 9.23 -18.86 16.26
N GLY A 189 8.00 -18.89 16.77
CA GLY A 189 7.65 -18.58 18.15
C GLY A 189 6.84 -17.30 18.15
N SER A 190 5.53 -17.43 18.35
CA SER A 190 4.63 -16.29 18.52
C SER A 190 5.26 -15.24 19.46
N PRO A 191 5.12 -13.94 19.18
CA PRO A 191 5.43 -12.84 20.11
C PRO A 191 4.81 -12.97 21.51
N THR A 192 3.89 -13.92 21.70
CA THR A 192 3.22 -14.22 22.98
C THR A 192 3.85 -15.34 23.80
N GLN A 193 4.97 -15.95 23.36
CA GLN A 193 5.72 -16.89 24.22
C GLN A 193 6.73 -16.13 25.09
N TRP A 194 6.20 -15.50 26.14
CA TRP A 194 6.93 -15.20 27.39
C TRP A 194 6.46 -16.16 28.48
#